data_AF-A0A3F3PLN5-F1
#
_entry.id   AF-A0A3F3PLN5-F1
#
_cell.length_a   1.000
_cell.length_b   1.000
_cell.length_c   1.000
_cell.angle_alpha   90.00
_cell.angle_beta   90.00
_cell.angle_gamma   90.00
#
_symmetry.space_group_name_H-M   'P 1'
#
loop_
_entity.id
_entity.type
_entity.pdbx_description
1 polymer ?
#
loop_
_entity_poly.entity_id
_entity_poly.type
_entity_poly.pdbx_seq_one_letter_code
_entity_poly.pdbx_strand_id
1 'polypeptide(L)'
;MEEDPKIALFANFNNGFVAVVMFYGTTQPSHRRPLSRFTTSEAWVGFAYEWPKDGSDDAAAQKAVDTISKTVQSLAKTKGTLLDFKYMTFDTGSQKVLGSYGAENIKLMQEVAAKYDPEGVFQKLQNGGFLLRDNI
;
A
#
# COMPACT_ATOMS: atom_id res chain seq x y z
N MET A 1 -21.44 -5.82 -7.10
CA MET A 1 -20.83 -6.85 -7.95
C MET A 1 -19.48 -6.30 -8.36
N GLU A 2 -18.40 -7.03 -8.15
CA GLU A 2 -17.04 -6.52 -8.36
C GLU A 2 -16.73 -6.59 -9.86
N GLU A 3 -16.58 -5.43 -10.53
CA GLU A 3 -16.44 -5.33 -11.99
C GLU A 3 -14.98 -5.46 -12.48
N ASP A 4 -14.01 -5.39 -11.56
CA ASP A 4 -12.58 -5.34 -11.89
C ASP A 4 -11.97 -6.75 -12.06
N PRO A 5 -11.27 -7.05 -13.17
CA PRO A 5 -10.62 -8.34 -13.39
C PRO A 5 -9.47 -8.56 -12.38
N LYS A 6 -9.48 -9.73 -11.73
CA LYS A 6 -8.45 -10.19 -10.80
C LYS A 6 -7.62 -11.29 -11.44
N ILE A 7 -6.31 -11.11 -11.49
CA ILE A 7 -5.37 -12.16 -11.89
C ILE A 7 -4.45 -12.43 -10.70
N ALA A 8 -4.49 -13.66 -10.18
CA ALA A 8 -3.57 -14.13 -9.17
C ALA A 8 -2.51 -15.02 -9.82
N LEU A 9 -1.23 -14.69 -9.62
CA LEU A 9 -0.10 -15.49 -10.05
C LEU A 9 0.57 -16.10 -8.80
N PHE A 10 0.72 -17.42 -8.80
CA PHE A 10 1.44 -18.15 -7.76
C PHE A 10 2.91 -18.29 -8.16
N ALA A 11 3.82 -17.81 -7.31
CA ALA A 11 5.25 -18.03 -7.46
C ALA A 11 5.78 -18.68 -6.18
N ASN A 12 6.13 -19.97 -6.27
CA ASN A 12 6.77 -20.68 -5.17
C ASN A 12 8.30 -20.45 -5.29
N PHE A 13 8.92 -19.89 -4.25
CA PHE A 13 10.35 -19.56 -4.27
C PHE A 13 11.22 -20.59 -3.53
N ASN A 14 10.65 -21.44 -2.65
CA ASN A 14 11.30 -22.62 -2.04
C ASN A 14 10.31 -23.44 -1.17
N ASN A 15 10.65 -24.67 -0.80
CA ASN A 15 9.95 -25.47 0.23
C ASN A 15 9.97 -24.75 1.59
N GLY A 16 8.99 -23.88 1.83
CA GLY A 16 8.89 -23.07 3.05
C GLY A 16 8.60 -21.59 2.81
N PHE A 17 8.56 -21.09 1.58
CA PHE A 17 8.16 -19.71 1.32
C PHE A 17 7.22 -19.63 0.12
N VAL A 18 5.99 -19.18 0.39
CA VAL A 18 4.96 -18.98 -0.63
C VAL A 18 4.77 -17.49 -0.84
N ALA A 19 4.88 -17.05 -2.10
CA ALA A 19 4.52 -15.69 -2.50
C ALA A 19 3.37 -15.75 -3.51
N VAL A 20 2.33 -14.98 -3.24
CA VAL A 20 1.20 -14.77 -4.15
C VAL A 20 1.20 -13.32 -4.59
N VAL A 21 1.29 -13.11 -5.90
CA VAL A 21 1.16 -11.78 -6.49
C VAL A 21 -0.24 -11.64 -7.05
N MET A 22 -0.98 -10.65 -6.56
CA MET A 22 -2.31 -10.33 -7.01
C MET A 22 -2.27 -9.04 -7.83
N PHE A 23 -2.77 -9.12 -9.07
CA PHE A 23 -2.96 -7.97 -9.93
C PHE A 23 -4.46 -7.65 -10.01
N TYR A 24 -4.81 -6.43 -9.62
CA TYR A 24 -6.15 -5.88 -9.79
C TYR A 24 -6.08 -4.79 -10.85
N GLY A 25 -6.64 -5.06 -12.02
CA GLY A 25 -6.80 -4.04 -13.05
C GLY A 25 -8.09 -3.27 -12.81
N THR A 26 -8.05 -1.96 -12.79
CA THR A 26 -9.25 -1.13 -12.77
C THR A 26 -9.33 -0.33 -14.05
N THR A 27 -10.40 -0.54 -14.80
CA THR A 27 -10.74 0.30 -15.96
C THR A 27 -11.36 1.60 -15.44
N GLN A 28 -11.08 2.72 -16.12
CA GLN A 28 -11.51 4.06 -15.71
C GLN A 28 -12.94 4.07 -15.15
N PRO A 29 -13.14 4.33 -13.84
CA PRO A 29 -14.48 4.55 -13.34
C PRO A 29 -15.00 5.89 -13.87
N SER A 30 -16.30 5.98 -14.12
CA SER A 30 -16.97 7.22 -14.55
C SER A 30 -16.89 8.36 -13.51
N HIS A 31 -16.35 8.10 -12.31
CA HIS A 31 -16.25 9.03 -11.19
C HIS A 31 -14.95 8.83 -10.40
N ARG A 32 -14.39 9.92 -9.84
CA ARG A 32 -13.23 9.86 -8.93
C ARG A 32 -13.56 9.02 -7.69
N ARG A 33 -12.70 8.05 -7.36
CA ARG A 33 -12.75 7.38 -6.06
C ARG A 33 -12.22 8.31 -4.95
N PRO A 34 -12.76 8.23 -3.72
CA PRO A 34 -12.18 8.94 -2.58
C PRO A 34 -10.68 8.61 -2.46
N LEU A 35 -9.85 9.65 -2.28
CA LEU A 35 -8.39 9.60 -2.12
C LEU A 35 -7.57 9.22 -3.38
N SER A 36 -8.13 8.58 -4.40
CA SER A 36 -7.38 8.38 -5.67
C SER A 36 -7.31 9.69 -6.47
N ARG A 37 -6.09 10.03 -6.90
CA ARG A 37 -5.80 11.26 -7.66
C ARG A 37 -5.87 11.06 -9.16
N PHE A 38 -5.96 9.83 -9.65
CA PHE A 38 -5.77 9.55 -11.07
C PHE A 38 -7.10 9.32 -11.78
N THR A 39 -7.16 9.79 -13.02
CA THR A 39 -8.28 9.60 -13.96
C THR A 39 -7.90 8.62 -15.06
N THR A 40 -6.82 7.87 -14.88
CA THR A 40 -6.28 6.88 -15.83
C THR A 40 -6.69 5.48 -15.39
N SER A 41 -6.60 4.50 -16.30
CA SER A 41 -6.64 3.10 -15.90
C SER A 41 -5.48 2.82 -14.94
N GLU A 42 -5.75 2.09 -13.86
CA GLU A 42 -4.77 1.78 -12.83
C GLU A 42 -4.63 0.26 -12.72
N ALA A 43 -3.45 -0.20 -12.29
CA ALA A 43 -3.26 -1.60 -11.91
C ALA A 43 -2.64 -1.62 -10.52
N TRP A 44 -3.32 -2.29 -9.60
CA TRP A 44 -2.83 -2.52 -8.25
C TRP A 44 -2.07 -3.83 -8.21
N VAL A 45 -0.91 -3.80 -7.55
CA VAL A 45 -0.10 -4.99 -7.31
C VAL A 45 -0.08 -5.22 -5.80
N GLY A 46 -0.75 -6.26 -5.36
CA GLY A 46 -0.72 -6.75 -3.99
C GLY A 46 0.19 -7.96 -3.88
N PHE A 47 0.91 -8.07 -2.78
CA PHE A 47 1.73 -9.23 -2.50
C PHE A 47 1.30 -9.84 -1.17
N ALA A 48 1.04 -11.14 -1.17
CA ALA A 48 0.85 -11.94 0.03
C ALA A 48 1.98 -12.94 0.15
N TYR A 49 2.49 -13.13 1.36
CA TYR A 49 3.63 -13.99 1.64
C TYR A 49 3.36 -14.84 2.87
N GLU A 50 3.77 -16.10 2.82
CA GLU A 50 3.63 -17.05 3.92
C GLU A 50 4.93 -17.83 4.10
N TRP A 51 5.32 -18.04 5.36
CA TRP A 51 6.50 -18.81 5.77
C TRP A 51 6.22 -19.53 7.11
N PRO A 52 7.04 -20.55 7.47
CA PRO A 52 6.92 -21.27 8.72
C PRO A 52 6.81 -20.38 9.97
N LYS A 53 5.93 -20.80 10.87
CA LYS A 53 5.54 -20.06 12.08
C LYS A 53 6.65 -20.00 13.15
N ASP A 54 7.67 -20.83 13.06
CA ASP A 54 8.76 -20.87 14.05
C ASP A 54 9.60 -19.59 14.08
N GLY A 55 9.37 -18.65 13.14
CA GLY A 55 9.91 -17.29 13.17
C GLY A 55 11.40 -17.21 12.83
N SER A 56 12.02 -18.36 12.53
CA SER A 56 13.42 -18.46 12.13
C SER A 56 13.72 -17.69 10.84
N ASP A 57 12.70 -17.50 9.99
CA ASP A 57 12.81 -16.87 8.68
C ASP A 57 12.17 -15.47 8.57
N ASP A 58 11.68 -14.87 9.66
CA ASP A 58 10.97 -13.56 9.62
C ASP A 58 11.77 -12.47 8.88
N ALA A 59 13.06 -12.35 9.19
CA ALA A 59 13.93 -11.37 8.55
C ALA A 59 14.18 -11.67 7.06
N ALA A 60 14.29 -12.94 6.70
CA ALA A 60 14.47 -13.36 5.31
C ALA A 60 13.19 -13.12 4.49
N ALA A 61 12.03 -13.46 5.06
CA ALA A 61 10.73 -13.21 4.49
C ALA A 61 10.49 -11.72 4.26
N GLN A 62 10.69 -10.88 5.29
CA GLN A 62 10.56 -9.42 5.15
C GLN A 62 11.50 -8.86 4.07
N LYS A 63 12.75 -9.34 4.03
CA LYS A 63 13.70 -8.93 2.99
C LYS A 63 13.23 -9.32 1.58
N ALA A 64 12.61 -10.49 1.41
CA ALA A 64 12.07 -10.93 0.13
C ALA A 64 10.90 -10.02 -0.31
N VAL A 65 9.98 -9.71 0.61
CA VAL A 65 8.85 -8.78 0.39
C VAL A 65 9.35 -7.41 -0.07
N ASP A 66 10.31 -6.85 0.67
CA ASP A 66 10.87 -5.53 0.37
C ASP A 66 11.57 -5.52 -0.99
N THR A 67 12.28 -6.61 -1.33
CA THR A 67 13.03 -6.73 -2.59
C THR A 67 12.09 -6.77 -3.78
N ILE A 68 11.03 -7.58 -3.72
CA ILE A 68 10.05 -7.69 -4.80
C ILE A 68 9.30 -6.37 -4.98
N SER A 69 8.84 -5.77 -3.88
CA SER A 69 8.13 -4.48 -3.90
C SER A 69 8.98 -3.37 -4.54
N LYS A 70 10.26 -3.25 -4.15
CA LYS A 70 11.19 -2.29 -4.74
C LYS A 70 11.47 -2.57 -6.22
N THR A 71 11.58 -3.84 -6.60
CA THR A 71 11.82 -4.24 -7.99
C THR A 71 10.66 -3.84 -8.90
N VAL A 72 9.42 -4.12 -8.48
CA VAL A 72 8.21 -3.76 -9.23
C VAL A 72 8.06 -2.25 -9.34
N GLN A 73 8.26 -1.51 -8.25
CA GLN A 73 8.23 -0.03 -8.28
C GLN A 73 9.31 0.55 -9.21
N SER A 74 10.53 0.02 -9.17
CA SER A 74 11.63 0.45 -10.05
C SER A 74 11.32 0.19 -11.53
N LEU A 75 10.75 -0.97 -11.85
CA LEU A 75 10.34 -1.31 -13.21
C LEU A 75 9.22 -0.39 -13.71
N ALA A 76 8.21 -0.14 -12.90
CA ALA A 76 7.13 0.79 -13.22
C ALA A 76 7.65 2.23 -13.42
N LYS A 77 8.60 2.67 -12.58
CA LYS A 77 9.24 3.98 -12.70
C LYS A 77 10.01 4.11 -14.00
N THR A 78 10.80 3.08 -14.35
CA THR A 78 11.58 3.05 -15.59
C THR A 78 10.67 3.10 -16.83
N LYS A 79 9.48 2.51 -16.75
CA LYS A 79 8.47 2.55 -17.82
C LYS A 79 7.62 3.83 -17.83
N GLY A 80 7.80 4.73 -16.87
CA GLY A 80 6.99 5.94 -16.73
C GLY A 80 5.52 5.67 -16.34
N THR A 81 5.22 4.49 -15.79
CA THR A 81 3.86 4.06 -15.43
C THR A 81 3.64 3.96 -13.92
N LEU A 82 4.63 4.36 -13.10
CA LEU A 82 4.49 4.33 -11.66
C LEU A 82 3.51 5.40 -11.19
N LEU A 83 2.42 4.95 -10.59
CA LEU A 83 1.54 5.79 -9.78
C LEU A 83 2.07 5.74 -8.34
N ASP A 84 2.57 6.87 -7.83
CA ASP A 84 3.14 6.95 -6.47
C ASP A 84 2.03 7.10 -5.41
N PHE A 85 1.02 6.24 -5.50
CA PHE A 85 -0.07 6.12 -4.54
C PHE A 85 -0.02 4.75 -3.89
N LYS A 86 -0.20 4.72 -2.58
CA LYS A 86 -0.08 3.53 -1.73
C LYS A 86 -1.39 3.32 -0.99
N TYR A 87 -1.95 2.13 -1.03
CA TYR A 87 -3.26 1.87 -0.44
C TYR A 87 -3.12 1.33 0.99
N MET A 88 -3.52 2.16 1.96
CA MET A 88 -3.32 1.92 3.40
C MET A 88 -3.67 0.51 3.91
N THR A 89 -4.71 -0.14 3.37
CA THR A 89 -5.11 -1.47 3.85
C THR A 89 -4.20 -2.61 3.41
N PHE A 90 -3.32 -2.38 2.43
CA PHE A 90 -2.45 -3.40 1.84
C PHE A 90 -0.96 -3.08 1.96
N ASP A 91 -0.59 -1.96 2.59
CA ASP A 91 0.78 -1.55 2.77
C ASP A 91 1.34 -2.00 4.12
N THR A 92 2.66 -2.13 4.17
CA THR A 92 3.39 -2.49 5.40
C THR A 92 3.73 -1.25 6.21
N GLY A 93 3.88 -1.40 7.54
CA GLY A 93 4.12 -0.28 8.46
C GLY A 93 5.40 0.52 8.19
N SER A 94 6.33 0.01 7.39
CA SER A 94 7.57 0.70 7.00
C SER A 94 7.35 1.75 5.89
N GLN A 95 6.20 1.72 5.20
CA GLN A 95 5.92 2.60 4.09
C GLN A 95 5.26 3.91 4.56
N LYS A 96 5.72 5.04 4.01
CA LYS A 96 4.99 6.32 4.08
C LYS A 96 3.79 6.28 3.13
N VAL A 97 2.65 5.86 3.65
CA VAL A 97 1.40 5.70 2.91
C VAL A 97 0.67 7.03 2.79
N LEU A 98 0.46 7.76 3.89
CA LEU A 98 -0.24 9.04 3.86
C LEU A 98 0.49 10.08 3.01
N GLY A 99 1.83 10.06 3.00
CA GLY A 99 2.65 10.87 2.10
C GLY A 99 2.30 10.70 0.61
N SER A 100 1.80 9.53 0.22
CA SER A 100 1.41 9.23 -1.17
C SER A 100 0.07 9.88 -1.59
N TYR A 101 -0.75 10.34 -0.63
CA TYR A 101 -2.08 10.89 -0.91
C TYR A 101 -2.03 12.31 -1.47
N GLY A 102 -0.86 12.96 -1.46
CA GLY A 102 -0.65 14.30 -1.97
C GLY A 102 -0.99 15.40 -0.96
N ALA A 103 -0.35 16.56 -1.16
CA ALA A 103 -0.38 17.66 -0.20
C ALA A 103 -1.78 18.18 0.13
N GLU A 104 -2.70 18.23 -0.85
CA GLU A 104 -4.08 18.69 -0.63
C GLU A 104 -4.85 17.77 0.32
N ASN A 105 -4.77 16.46 0.11
CA ASN A 105 -5.43 15.48 0.97
C ASN A 105 -4.80 15.46 2.37
N ILE A 106 -3.46 15.57 2.46
CA ILE A 106 -2.76 15.66 3.73
C ILE A 106 -3.21 16.89 4.52
N LYS A 107 -3.29 18.05 3.87
CA LYS A 107 -3.76 19.28 4.48
C LYS A 107 -5.20 19.14 4.98
N LEU A 108 -6.09 18.57 4.17
CA LEU A 108 -7.48 18.29 4.58
C LEU A 108 -7.52 17.37 5.81
N MET A 109 -6.73 16.30 5.83
CA MET A 109 -6.67 15.40 7.00
C MET A 109 -6.17 16.11 8.25
N GLN A 110 -5.19 17.00 8.13
CA GLN A 110 -4.69 17.82 9.24
C GLN A 110 -5.76 18.81 9.75
N GLU A 111 -6.49 19.47 8.85
CA GLU A 111 -7.58 20.38 9.21
C GLU A 111 -8.73 19.65 9.91
N VAL A 112 -9.12 18.48 9.41
CA VAL A 112 -10.14 17.63 10.03
C VAL A 112 -9.68 17.14 11.40
N ALA A 113 -8.42 16.70 11.54
CA ALA A 113 -7.86 16.28 12.82
C ALA A 113 -7.88 17.44 13.83
N ALA A 114 -7.47 18.64 13.44
CA ALA A 114 -7.49 19.82 14.30
C ALA A 114 -8.91 20.22 14.74
N LYS A 115 -9.91 20.02 13.87
CA LYS A 115 -11.30 20.36 14.15
C LYS A 115 -11.99 19.37 15.10
N TYR A 116 -11.74 18.07 14.92
CA TYR A 116 -12.50 17.01 15.58
C TYR A 116 -11.72 16.24 16.65
N ASP A 117 -10.39 16.28 16.64
CA ASP A 117 -9.51 15.71 17.65
C ASP A 117 -8.43 16.74 18.08
N PRO A 118 -8.83 17.89 18.65
CA PRO A 118 -7.91 18.98 18.99
C PRO A 118 -6.87 18.57 20.05
N GLU A 119 -7.20 17.60 20.90
CA GLU A 119 -6.27 17.05 21.89
C GLU A 119 -5.34 15.98 21.28
N GLY A 120 -5.59 15.55 20.04
CA GLY A 120 -4.80 14.54 19.34
C GLY A 120 -4.87 13.18 20.01
N VAL A 121 -5.99 12.82 20.63
CA VAL A 121 -6.19 11.55 21.35
C VAL A 121 -5.83 10.37 20.45
N PHE A 122 -6.28 10.37 19.20
CA PHE A 122 -6.00 9.28 18.26
C PHE A 122 -4.54 9.29 17.78
N GLN A 123 -3.93 10.46 17.66
CA GLN A 123 -2.51 10.56 17.29
C GLN A 123 -1.59 10.15 18.45
N LYS A 124 -1.99 10.36 19.70
CA LYS A 124 -1.18 10.11 20.91
C LYS A 124 -1.34 8.71 21.45
N LEU A 125 -2.58 8.22 21.57
CA LEU A 125 -2.89 6.97 22.26
C LEU A 125 -2.83 5.76 21.33
N GLN A 126 -2.92 5.95 20.02
CA GLN A 126 -2.73 4.86 19.07
C GLN A 126 -1.26 4.48 18.99
N ASN A 127 -0.95 3.19 19.23
CA ASN A 127 0.39 2.66 19.17
C ASN A 127 0.80 2.37 17.71
N GLY A 128 1.12 3.43 16.97
CA GLY A 128 1.63 3.38 15.61
C GLY A 128 0.55 3.19 14.52
N GLY A 129 0.95 2.58 13.41
CA GLY A 129 0.18 2.54 12.17
C GLY A 129 0.40 3.79 11.32
N PHE A 130 -0.56 4.09 10.44
CA PHE A 130 -0.48 5.22 9.51
C PHE A 130 -0.99 6.51 10.15
N LEU A 131 -0.22 7.04 11.10
CA LEU A 131 -0.54 8.29 11.82
C LEU A 131 -0.06 9.52 11.04
N LEU A 132 -0.81 10.62 11.10
CA LEU A 132 -0.43 11.88 10.44
C LEU A 132 0.91 12.42 10.96
N ARG A 133 1.24 12.19 12.24
CA ARG A 133 2.51 12.63 12.81
C ARG A 133 3.75 11.88 12.29
N ASP A 134 3.58 10.64 11.81
CA ASP A 134 4.70 9.74 11.52
C ASP A 134 4.73 9.24 10.06
N ASN A 135 3.62 9.37 9.31
CA ASN A 135 3.42 8.68 8.02
C ASN A 135 3.26 9.62 6.81
N ILE A 136 3.60 10.90 6.95
CA ILE A 136 3.65 11.89 5.87
C ILE A 136 5.04 11.89 5.21
#